data_AF-A0A7Y2ZRM2-F1
#
_entry.id   AF-A0A7Y2ZRM2-F1
#
_cell.length_a   1.000
_cell.length_b   1.000
_cell.length_c   1.000
_cell.angle_alpha   90.00
_cell.angle_beta   90.00
_cell.angle_gamma   90.00
#
_symmetry.space_group_name_H-M   'P 1'
#
loop_
_entity.id
_entity.type
_entity.pdbx_description
1 polymer ?
#
loop_
_entity_poly.entity_id
_entity_poly.type
_entity_poly.pdbx_seq_one_letter_code
_entity_poly.pdbx_strand_id
1 'polypeptide(L)'
;VLRTCGSEETYGKICEAFRPVVKEHIEVYGEFNDQRLTGLHETAAITDFSWGVSDRGASIRIPIITVEKGWKGWLEDRRPASNGDPYKIAGKIVETVKSVKL
;
A
#
# COMPACT_ATOMS: atom_id res chain seq x y z
N VAL A 1 8.08 6.43 -11.33
CA VAL A 1 9.35 6.01 -10.69
C VAL A 1 9.46 4.51 -10.52
N LEU A 2 8.51 3.83 -9.83
CA LEU A 2 8.56 2.38 -9.56
C LEU A 2 8.75 1.45 -10.77
N ARG A 3 8.31 1.89 -11.96
CA ARG A 3 8.46 1.14 -13.22
C ARG A 3 9.90 1.06 -13.73
N THR A 4 10.78 1.95 -13.27
CA THR A 4 12.13 2.13 -13.84
C THR A 4 13.25 2.28 -12.81
N CYS A 5 12.96 2.58 -11.53
CA CYS A 5 13.99 2.93 -10.53
C CYS A 5 15.03 1.84 -10.28
N GLY A 6 14.64 0.56 -10.29
CA GLY A 6 15.55 -0.56 -10.06
C GLY A 6 16.19 -0.58 -8.67
N SER A 7 15.50 -0.04 -7.65
CA SER A 7 16.04 0.16 -6.31
C SER A 7 15.03 -0.25 -5.24
N GLU A 8 15.42 -1.20 -4.39
CA GLU A 8 14.69 -1.59 -3.16
C GLU A 8 14.47 -0.40 -2.23
N GLU A 9 15.51 0.41 -2.02
CA GLU A 9 15.45 1.58 -1.16
C GLU A 9 14.36 2.57 -1.62
N THR A 10 14.21 2.76 -2.94
CA THR A 10 13.17 3.62 -3.52
C THR A 10 11.78 3.07 -3.20
N TYR A 11 11.57 1.74 -3.30
CA TYR A 11 10.32 1.10 -2.89
C TYR A 11 10.07 1.29 -1.40
N GLY A 12 11.08 1.08 -0.57
CA GLY A 12 11.00 1.27 0.88
C GLY A 12 10.59 2.69 1.26
N LYS A 13 11.22 3.71 0.68
CA LYS A 13 10.84 5.13 0.89
C LYS A 13 9.38 5.39 0.53
N ILE A 14 8.92 4.85 -0.60
CA ILE A 14 7.53 5.03 -1.04
C ILE A 14 6.56 4.31 -0.12
N CYS A 15 6.83 3.06 0.27
CA CYS A 15 5.97 2.31 1.18
C CYS A 15 5.90 2.96 2.57
N GLU A 16 7.04 3.42 3.11
CA GLU A 16 7.10 4.07 4.43
C GLU A 16 6.34 5.40 4.47
N ALA A 17 6.19 6.10 3.34
CA ALA A 17 5.41 7.33 3.28
C ALA A 17 3.90 7.12 3.57
N PHE A 18 3.38 5.89 3.48
CA PHE A 18 2.01 5.57 3.88
C PHE A 18 1.85 5.40 5.39
N ARG A 19 2.92 5.08 6.13
CA ARG A 19 2.87 4.81 7.58
C ARG A 19 2.34 5.99 8.41
N PRO A 20 2.76 7.26 8.21
CA PRO A 20 2.26 8.36 9.02
C PRO A 20 0.80 8.75 8.70
N VAL A 21 0.27 8.34 7.54
CA VAL A 21 -1.03 8.78 7.01
C VAL A 21 -2.06 7.65 6.96
N VAL A 22 -1.82 6.53 7.64
CA VAL A 22 -2.70 5.34 7.61
C VAL A 22 -4.15 5.68 7.90
N LYS A 23 -4.39 6.48 8.95
CA LYS A 23 -5.75 6.88 9.35
C LYS A 23 -6.49 7.58 8.22
N GLU A 24 -5.84 8.54 7.57
CA GLU A 24 -6.42 9.32 6.46
C GLU A 24 -6.71 8.46 5.23
N HIS A 25 -5.89 7.44 4.97
CA HIS A 25 -6.18 6.44 3.94
C HIS A 25 -7.40 5.60 4.32
N ILE A 26 -7.45 5.07 5.55
CA ILE A 26 -8.56 4.23 6.01
C ILE A 26 -9.90 4.98 5.96
N GLU A 27 -9.92 6.27 6.29
CA GLU A 27 -11.11 7.14 6.21
C GLU A 27 -11.74 7.19 4.80
N VAL A 28 -10.95 6.98 3.74
CA VAL A 28 -11.43 7.01 2.35
C VAL A 28 -11.46 5.63 1.69
N TYR A 29 -11.05 4.57 2.39
CA TYR A 29 -10.89 3.22 1.85
C TYR A 29 -12.14 2.34 1.95
N GLY A 30 -13.31 2.96 2.17
CA GLY A 30 -14.61 2.31 2.23
C GLY A 30 -15.13 2.11 3.65
N GLU A 31 -16.44 2.10 3.80
CA GLU A 31 -17.11 1.96 5.11
C GLU A 31 -17.01 0.53 5.64
N PHE A 32 -17.03 0.38 6.97
CA PHE A 32 -16.99 -0.89 7.71
C PHE A 32 -15.75 -1.76 7.42
N ASN A 33 -14.66 -1.13 6.97
CA ASN A 33 -13.43 -1.83 6.62
C ASN A 33 -12.75 -2.47 7.85
N ASP A 34 -13.08 -2.04 9.06
CA ASP A 34 -12.69 -2.65 10.34
C ASP A 34 -13.17 -4.10 10.49
N GLN A 35 -14.31 -4.44 9.88
CA GLN A 35 -14.83 -5.82 9.88
C GLN A 35 -14.01 -6.75 8.96
N ARG A 36 -13.29 -6.17 7.99
CA ARG A 36 -12.48 -6.91 7.01
C ARG A 36 -11.00 -6.94 7.40
N LEU A 37 -10.44 -5.80 7.76
CA LEU A 37 -9.02 -5.60 8.11
C LEU A 37 -8.77 -6.01 9.58
N THR A 38 -8.80 -7.31 9.83
CA THR A 38 -8.71 -7.88 11.19
C THR A 38 -7.35 -8.48 11.51
N GLY A 39 -6.45 -8.58 10.54
CA GLY A 39 -5.20 -9.35 10.67
C GLY A 39 -5.38 -10.84 10.35
N LEU A 40 -6.62 -11.29 10.15
CA LEU A 40 -6.96 -12.65 9.74
C LEU A 40 -7.27 -12.68 8.24
N HIS A 41 -7.30 -13.89 7.67
CA HIS A 41 -7.75 -14.11 6.28
C HIS A 41 -6.99 -13.30 5.23
N GLU A 42 -5.65 -13.29 5.28
CA GLU A 42 -4.81 -12.56 4.32
C GLU A 42 -5.06 -11.04 4.32
N THR A 43 -5.32 -10.46 5.50
CA THR A 43 -5.44 -9.02 5.69
C THR A 43 -4.52 -8.54 6.81
N ALA A 44 -4.14 -7.27 6.76
CA ALA A 44 -3.54 -6.59 7.91
C ALA A 44 -4.64 -6.13 8.88
N ALA A 45 -4.30 -5.95 10.16
CA ALA A 45 -5.18 -5.29 11.11
C ALA A 45 -5.31 -3.80 10.76
N ILE A 46 -6.50 -3.22 10.93
CA ILE A 46 -6.79 -1.83 10.55
C ILE A 46 -5.93 -0.79 11.28
N THR A 47 -5.43 -1.11 12.47
CA THR A 47 -4.59 -0.25 13.31
C THR A 47 -3.12 -0.29 12.93
N ASP A 48 -2.71 -1.32 12.19
CA ASP A 48 -1.30 -1.63 11.98
C ASP A 48 -0.93 -1.40 10.52
N PHE A 49 0.29 -0.92 10.28
CA PHE A 49 0.80 -0.76 8.93
C PHE A 49 2.07 -1.58 8.72
N SER A 50 2.04 -2.37 7.66
CA SER A 50 3.14 -3.26 7.27
C SER A 50 3.23 -3.33 5.75
N TRP A 51 4.44 -3.55 5.25
CA TRP A 51 4.66 -3.85 3.84
C TRP A 51 5.73 -4.92 3.71
N GLY A 52 5.66 -5.71 2.63
CA GLY A 52 6.57 -6.84 2.46
C GLY A 52 6.60 -7.38 1.03
N VAL A 53 7.70 -8.07 0.70
CA VAL A 53 7.85 -8.78 -0.56
C VAL A 53 7.03 -10.06 -0.54
N SER A 54 6.12 -10.19 -1.48
CA SER A 54 5.18 -11.30 -1.64
C SER A 54 4.30 -11.59 -0.40
N ASP A 55 4.22 -10.66 0.55
CA ASP A 55 3.44 -10.83 1.77
C ASP A 55 1.97 -10.47 1.54
N ARG A 56 1.08 -11.46 1.71
CA ARG A 56 -0.37 -11.30 1.63
C ARG A 56 -1.02 -10.99 2.99
N GLY A 57 -0.29 -10.98 4.10
CA GLY A 57 -0.77 -10.43 5.37
C GLY A 57 -0.53 -8.92 5.47
N ALA A 58 0.36 -8.38 4.64
CA ALA A 58 0.73 -6.97 4.71
C ALA A 58 -0.35 -6.01 4.20
N SER A 59 -0.28 -4.76 4.70
CA SER A 59 -1.10 -3.64 4.19
C SER A 59 -0.73 -3.31 2.74
N ILE A 60 0.57 -3.23 2.45
CA ILE A 60 1.09 -3.05 1.09
C ILE A 60 1.95 -4.27 0.72
N ARG A 61 1.65 -4.88 -0.42
CA ARG A 61 2.41 -6.00 -0.96
C ARG A 61 3.28 -5.54 -2.12
N ILE A 62 4.54 -5.96 -2.13
CA ILE A 62 5.42 -5.86 -3.29
C ILE A 62 5.41 -7.22 -4.00
N PRO A 63 4.85 -7.33 -5.22
CA PRO A 63 4.84 -8.59 -5.97
C PRO A 63 6.25 -9.14 -6.18
N ILE A 64 6.41 -10.46 -6.10
CA ILE A 64 7.73 -11.11 -6.33
C ILE A 64 8.32 -10.76 -7.70
N ILE A 65 7.46 -10.62 -8.72
CA ILE A 65 7.86 -10.22 -10.07
C ILE A 65 8.55 -8.85 -10.11
N THR A 66 8.22 -7.93 -9.19
CA THR A 66 8.90 -6.64 -9.07
C THR A 66 10.37 -6.86 -8.69
N VAL A 67 10.63 -7.75 -7.74
CA VAL A 67 11.98 -8.09 -7.26
C VAL A 67 12.74 -8.87 -8.33
N GLU A 68 12.12 -9.87 -8.94
CA GLU A 68 12.72 -10.67 -10.04
C GLU A 68 13.05 -9.82 -11.27
N LYS A 69 12.31 -8.74 -11.52
CA LYS A 69 12.60 -7.76 -12.57
C LYS A 69 13.58 -6.66 -12.12
N GLY A 70 14.34 -6.92 -11.07
CA GLY A 70 15.35 -6.02 -10.54
C GLY A 70 14.74 -4.73 -10.02
N TRP A 71 13.71 -4.84 -9.17
CA TRP A 71 12.99 -3.72 -8.56
C TRP A 71 12.34 -2.76 -9.57
N LYS A 72 11.69 -3.32 -10.59
CA LYS A 72 10.95 -2.59 -11.63
C LYS A 72 9.54 -3.17 -11.76
N GLY A 73 8.52 -2.40 -11.39
CA GLY A 73 7.17 -2.92 -11.26
C GLY A 73 6.20 -1.97 -10.56
N TRP A 74 5.44 -2.54 -9.63
CA TRP A 74 4.41 -1.85 -8.85
C TRP A 74 4.40 -2.38 -7.41
N LEU A 75 3.63 -1.69 -6.57
CA LEU A 75 3.18 -2.15 -5.25
C LEU A 75 1.66 -2.31 -5.28
N GLU A 76 1.12 -3.09 -4.36
CA GLU A 76 -0.32 -3.36 -4.23
C GLU A 76 -0.77 -2.90 -2.84
N ASP A 77 -1.58 -1.84 -2.75
CA ASP A 77 -2.25 -1.47 -1.51
C ASP A 77 -3.50 -2.35 -1.33
N ARG A 78 -3.51 -3.16 -0.28
CA ARG A 78 -4.53 -4.20 -0.02
C ARG A 78 -5.58 -3.78 1.00
N ARG A 79 -5.47 -2.54 1.49
CA ARG A 79 -6.37 -1.94 2.47
C ARG A 79 -7.68 -1.38 1.91
N PRO A 80 -7.82 -0.98 0.62
CA PRO A 80 -9.13 -0.58 0.09
C PRO A 80 -10.18 -1.71 0.18
N ALA A 81 -11.37 -1.38 0.65
CA ALA A 81 -12.53 -2.27 0.65
C ALA A 81 -13.21 -2.28 -0.73
N SER A 82 -14.03 -3.30 -0.97
CA SER A 82 -14.77 -3.49 -2.23
C SER A 82 -15.79 -2.38 -2.52
N ASN A 83 -16.28 -1.69 -1.49
CA ASN A 83 -17.22 -0.57 -1.57
C ASN A 83 -16.54 0.81 -1.60
N GLY A 84 -15.21 0.87 -1.63
CA GLY A 84 -14.47 2.13 -1.62
C GLY A 84 -14.64 2.93 -2.92
N ASP A 85 -14.71 4.26 -2.80
CA ASP A 85 -14.77 5.16 -3.96
C ASP A 85 -13.41 5.20 -4.67
N PRO A 86 -13.31 4.71 -5.92
CA PRO A 86 -12.03 4.60 -6.62
C PRO A 86 -11.35 5.95 -6.83
N TYR A 87 -12.11 7.05 -6.95
CA TYR A 87 -11.55 8.38 -7.15
C TYR A 87 -10.89 8.91 -5.87
N LYS A 88 -11.54 8.74 -4.72
CA LYS A 88 -10.98 9.13 -3.42
C LYS A 88 -9.75 8.30 -3.08
N ILE A 89 -9.83 6.98 -3.28
CA ILE A 89 -8.71 6.06 -3.04
C ILE A 89 -7.52 6.44 -3.92
N ALA A 90 -7.71 6.55 -5.24
CA ALA A 90 -6.64 6.89 -6.16
C ALA A 90 -6.05 8.27 -5.85
N GLY A 91 -6.90 9.25 -5.54
CA GLY A 91 -6.48 10.60 -5.15
C GLY A 91 -5.56 10.58 -3.93
N LYS A 92 -5.97 9.91 -2.85
CA LYS A 92 -5.17 9.83 -1.61
C LYS A 92 -3.86 9.06 -1.82
N ILE A 93 -3.86 7.98 -2.61
CA ILE A 93 -2.63 7.26 -2.98
C ILE A 93 -1.67 8.19 -3.73
N VAL A 94 -2.16 8.92 -4.74
CA VAL A 94 -1.34 9.84 -5.54
C VAL A 94 -0.76 10.97 -4.68
N GLU A 95 -1.53 11.53 -3.78
CA GLU A 95 -1.09 12.55 -2.82
C GLU A 95 0.09 12.03 -1.98
N THR A 96 -0.05 10.87 -1.34
CA THR A 96 0.98 10.26 -0.51
C THR A 96 2.24 9.95 -1.30
N VAL A 97 2.14 9.28 -2.45
CA VAL A 97 3.35 8.93 -3.23
C VAL A 97 4.05 10.15 -3.82
N LYS A 98 3.34 11.26 -4.08
CA LYS A 98 3.96 12.51 -4.56
C LYS A 98 4.66 13.30 -3.46
N SER A 99 4.33 13.06 -2.19
CA SER A 99 5.02 13.69 -1.05
C SER A 99 6.44 13.17 -0.83
N VAL A 100 6.75 12.00 -1.40
CA VAL A 100 8.05 11.33 -1.24
C VAL A 100 9.12 12.06 -2.04
N LYS A 101 10.20 12.46 -1.35
CA LYS A 101 11.41 12.97 -1.98
C LYS A 101 12.32 11.79 -2.31
N LEU A 102 12.52 11.54 -3.60
CA LEU A 102 13.27 10.41 -4.15
C LEU A 102 14.63 10.84 -4.68
#